data_AF-A0A222F6X6-F1
#
_entry.id   AF-A0A222F6X6-F1
#
_cell.length_a   1.000
_cell.length_b   1.000
_cell.length_c   1.000
_cell.angle_alpha   90.00
_cell.angle_beta   90.00
_cell.angle_gamma   90.00
#
_symmetry.space_group_name_H-M   'P 1'
#
loop_
_entity.id
_entity.type
_entity.pdbx_description
1 polymer ?
#
loop_
_entity_poly.entity_id
_entity_poly.type
_entity_poly.pdbx_seq_one_letter_code
_entity_poly.pdbx_strand_id
1 'polypeptide(L)'
;MNKTALLWILWIALTLIAGTALAGILFVGGQRDLMLIGKTTGAHKQFELACESCHTTGLSDNLTRSPKKLAKAMTQACLGCHEAEKKVSNDSHPPKKFRGAKGARLRAALNAQQCTTCHTEHLPELTRANAVTLPMDLCSACHQKIGEDRKSHEGLAFTTCASAGCHNFHDNTALYEKFLVKHAGGNWLKDHPVLAQDGLKPATPFLIEASKAPDPTAALKAFLDNKAGQDTGEKAQEIFAKLLTAEDAIAPETYRTKAAISQWAGSAHAISGVNCAGCHAPEAAETTDLAELKENWLEAPGAEICGTCHTPQRKSFSEGKHGMQLHAKIAPPRPMAEDGLARVAHTLFQDRPLPPFTVGDSYLADKMKPEAHDVALGDCGNCHKPHDVDLRVAAVESCGTCHDDDHSRNYFTSPHFALWQAETSGEAPAGSGVSCADCHMPRIEGRSGEIFTTHNQNAYFRPNEKMIRPVCLSCHSLEFSIDALADPNLVESNFNGRPAVHIESIDWALSREK
;
A
#
# COMPACT_ATOMS: atom_id res chain seq x y z
N MET A 1 -24.18 -28.52 -53.92
CA MET A 1 -22.82 -28.20 -53.46
C MET A 1 -22.15 -29.49 -52.97
N ASN A 2 -20.94 -29.83 -53.42
CA ASN A 2 -20.29 -31.07 -52.97
C ASN A 2 -19.78 -30.93 -51.52
N LYS A 3 -19.58 -32.05 -50.82
CA LYS A 3 -19.16 -32.06 -49.40
C LYS A 3 -17.89 -31.24 -49.16
N THR A 4 -16.93 -31.31 -50.07
CA THR A 4 -15.65 -30.57 -49.99
C THR A 4 -15.86 -29.05 -50.03
N ALA A 5 -16.71 -28.55 -50.94
CA ALA A 5 -17.04 -27.13 -51.02
C ALA A 5 -17.78 -26.64 -49.76
N LEU A 6 -18.70 -27.44 -49.21
CA LEU A 6 -19.35 -27.14 -47.93
C LEU A 6 -18.32 -27.03 -46.79
N LEU A 7 -17.38 -27.96 -46.70
CA LEU A 7 -16.33 -27.95 -45.67
C LEU A 7 -15.40 -26.74 -45.81
N TRP A 8 -15.03 -26.34 -47.04
CA TRP A 8 -14.23 -25.13 -47.27
C TRP A 8 -14.99 -23.85 -46.90
N ILE A 9 -16.27 -23.74 -47.28
CA ILE A 9 -17.10 -22.59 -46.90
C ILE A 9 -17.25 -22.52 -45.38
N LEU A 10 -17.51 -23.65 -44.72
CA LEU A 10 -17.61 -23.71 -43.27
C LEU A 10 -16.28 -23.32 -42.60
N TRP A 11 -15.16 -23.84 -43.09
CA TRP A 11 -13.83 -23.51 -42.55
C TRP A 11 -13.49 -22.02 -42.70
N ILE A 12 -13.74 -21.43 -43.87
CA ILE A 12 -13.55 -20.00 -44.10
C ILE A 12 -14.48 -19.19 -43.20
N ALA A 13 -15.76 -19.56 -43.11
CA ALA A 13 -16.74 -18.85 -42.27
C ALA A 13 -16.33 -18.90 -40.79
N LEU A 14 -15.96 -20.07 -40.26
CA LEU A 14 -15.50 -20.22 -38.88
C LEU A 14 -14.20 -19.44 -38.62
N THR A 15 -13.27 -19.44 -39.58
CA THR A 15 -12.01 -18.68 -39.46
C THR A 15 -12.27 -17.18 -39.44
N LEU A 16 -13.16 -16.67 -40.30
CA LEU A 16 -13.55 -15.27 -40.31
C LEU A 16 -14.29 -14.89 -39.03
N ILE A 17 -15.22 -15.71 -38.55
CA ILE A 17 -15.93 -15.48 -37.28
C ILE A 17 -14.94 -15.43 -36.12
N ALA A 18 -14.03 -16.40 -36.02
CA ALA A 18 -13.02 -16.43 -34.96
C ALA A 18 -12.08 -15.21 -35.05
N GLY A 19 -11.60 -14.88 -36.25
CA GLY A 19 -10.75 -13.72 -36.49
C GLY A 19 -11.44 -12.39 -36.16
N THR A 20 -12.71 -12.23 -36.53
CA THR A 20 -13.51 -11.05 -36.21
C THR A 20 -13.80 -10.97 -34.71
N ALA A 21 -14.09 -12.09 -34.04
CA ALA A 21 -14.28 -12.11 -32.59
C ALA A 21 -13.00 -11.70 -31.85
N LEU A 22 -11.84 -12.23 -32.28
CA LEU A 22 -10.55 -11.87 -31.71
C LEU A 22 -10.20 -10.39 -31.93
N ALA A 23 -10.46 -9.88 -33.13
CA ALA A 23 -10.30 -8.47 -33.44
C ALA A 23 -11.25 -7.59 -32.62
N GLY A 24 -12.49 -8.03 -32.39
CA GLY A 24 -13.45 -7.37 -31.50
C GLY A 24 -12.91 -7.23 -30.08
N ILE A 25 -12.40 -8.32 -29.51
CA ILE A 25 -11.79 -8.32 -28.16
C ILE A 25 -10.64 -7.31 -28.06
N LEU A 26 -9.74 -7.32 -29.04
CA LEU A 26 -8.55 -6.47 -29.07
C LEU A 26 -8.87 -4.99 -29.27
N PHE A 27 -9.67 -4.67 -30.29
CA PHE A 27 -9.82 -3.30 -30.79
C PHE A 27 -11.12 -2.60 -30.34
N VAL A 28 -12.15 -3.35 -29.97
CA VAL A 28 -13.47 -2.80 -29.58
C VAL A 28 -13.65 -2.83 -28.07
N GLY A 29 -13.78 -4.03 -27.48
CA GLY A 29 -14.09 -4.23 -26.07
C GLY A 29 -14.01 -5.71 -25.68
N GLY A 30 -13.99 -6.10 -24.41
CA GLY A 30 -14.10 -7.51 -24.00
C GLY A 30 -12.95 -8.06 -23.17
N GLN A 31 -13.02 -9.35 -22.86
CA GLN A 31 -12.09 -10.07 -21.99
C GLN A 31 -10.73 -10.28 -22.66
N ARG A 32 -9.78 -9.41 -22.31
CA ARG A 32 -8.41 -9.39 -22.86
C ARG A 32 -7.42 -10.26 -22.10
N ASP A 33 -7.81 -10.81 -20.96
CA ASP A 33 -7.03 -11.80 -20.21
C ASP A 33 -6.65 -13.02 -21.06
N LEU A 34 -7.50 -13.39 -22.03
CA LEU A 34 -7.20 -14.42 -23.04
C LEU A 34 -5.98 -14.10 -23.92
N MET A 35 -5.55 -12.84 -23.96
CA MET A 35 -4.46 -12.34 -24.82
C MET A 35 -3.17 -12.06 -24.04
N LEU A 36 -3.16 -12.35 -22.73
CA LEU A 36 -1.99 -12.17 -21.89
C LEU A 36 -0.89 -13.17 -22.25
N ILE A 37 0.31 -12.67 -22.50
CA ILE A 37 1.50 -13.49 -22.78
C ILE A 37 2.13 -13.88 -21.45
N GLY A 38 1.44 -14.70 -20.65
CA GLY A 38 1.85 -15.02 -19.29
C GLY A 38 1.22 -14.10 -18.23
N LYS A 39 1.30 -14.55 -16.97
CA LYS A 39 0.64 -13.88 -15.83
C LYS A 39 1.40 -12.63 -15.43
N THR A 40 0.68 -11.57 -15.08
CA THR A 40 1.29 -10.41 -14.42
C THR A 40 1.74 -10.79 -13.00
N THR A 41 2.52 -9.93 -12.36
CA THR A 41 2.79 -10.08 -10.93
C THR A 41 1.50 -10.07 -10.12
N GLY A 42 1.44 -10.85 -9.04
CA GLY A 42 0.21 -11.03 -8.27
C GLY A 42 -0.48 -9.72 -7.83
N ALA A 43 0.30 -8.67 -7.53
CA ALA A 43 -0.27 -7.35 -7.25
C ALA A 43 -0.89 -6.72 -8.52
N HIS A 44 -0.20 -6.78 -9.65
CA HIS A 44 -0.64 -6.19 -10.91
C HIS A 44 -1.74 -6.98 -11.65
N LYS A 45 -2.07 -8.20 -11.20
CA LYS A 45 -3.22 -9.00 -11.68
C LYS A 45 -4.51 -8.19 -11.74
N GLN A 46 -4.68 -7.25 -10.81
CA GLN A 46 -5.86 -6.40 -10.66
C GLN A 46 -6.18 -5.55 -11.89
N PHE A 47 -5.27 -5.39 -12.85
CA PHE A 47 -5.50 -4.61 -14.07
C PHE A 47 -5.16 -5.39 -15.35
N GLU A 48 -5.22 -6.72 -15.30
CA GLU A 48 -5.07 -7.61 -16.47
C GLU A 48 -6.13 -7.37 -17.56
N LEU A 49 -7.30 -6.81 -17.21
CA LEU A 49 -8.32 -6.39 -18.16
C LEU A 49 -8.12 -4.94 -18.66
N ALA A 50 -7.17 -4.20 -18.08
CA ALA A 50 -6.91 -2.79 -18.34
C ALA A 50 -5.46 -2.58 -18.83
N CYS A 51 -5.07 -3.29 -19.90
CA CYS A 51 -3.71 -3.30 -20.46
C CYS A 51 -3.12 -1.90 -20.71
N GLU A 52 -3.97 -0.92 -21.04
CA GLU A 52 -3.59 0.48 -21.25
C GLU A 52 -2.97 1.12 -20.00
N SER A 53 -3.21 0.58 -18.81
CA SER A 53 -2.56 0.98 -17.56
C SER A 53 -1.03 0.89 -17.64
N CYS A 54 -0.50 -0.08 -18.41
CA CYS A 54 0.93 -0.24 -18.64
C CYS A 54 1.36 0.16 -20.05
N HIS A 55 0.51 -0.11 -21.05
CA HIS A 55 0.83 0.08 -22.46
C HIS A 55 0.46 1.47 -23.01
N THR A 56 -0.17 2.35 -22.20
CA THR A 56 -0.43 3.80 -22.40
C THR A 56 -1.21 4.26 -23.63
N THR A 57 -1.37 3.42 -24.65
CA THR A 57 -2.11 3.66 -25.89
C THR A 57 -2.66 2.34 -26.42
N GLY A 58 -3.66 2.41 -27.30
CA GLY A 58 -4.26 1.21 -27.91
C GLY A 58 -3.23 0.36 -28.67
N LEU A 59 -3.56 -0.91 -28.88
CA LEU A 59 -2.67 -1.88 -29.54
C LEU A 59 -2.16 -1.41 -30.91
N SER A 60 -3.01 -0.74 -31.70
CA SER A 60 -2.66 -0.18 -33.02
C SER A 60 -1.52 0.85 -32.97
N ASP A 61 -1.55 1.74 -31.98
CA ASP A 61 -0.55 2.78 -31.81
C ASP A 61 0.78 2.20 -31.32
N ASN A 62 0.72 1.14 -30.52
CA ASN A 62 1.91 0.44 -30.03
C ASN A 62 2.61 -0.35 -31.12
N LEU A 63 1.89 -0.92 -32.10
CA LEU A 63 2.47 -1.66 -33.23
C LEU A 63 3.28 -0.76 -34.19
N THR A 64 2.94 0.53 -34.28
CA THR A 64 3.61 1.49 -35.19
C THR A 64 4.68 2.33 -34.49
N ARG A 65 4.77 2.24 -33.16
CA ARG A 65 5.68 3.04 -32.34
C ARG A 65 7.07 2.40 -32.29
N SER A 66 8.12 3.22 -32.38
CA SER A 66 9.48 2.71 -32.21
C SER A 66 9.71 2.15 -30.79
N PRO A 67 10.55 1.12 -30.61
CA PRO A 67 10.80 0.51 -29.30
C PRO A 67 11.20 1.54 -28.21
N LYS A 68 11.98 2.55 -28.58
CA LYS A 68 12.39 3.63 -27.68
C LYS A 68 11.22 4.49 -27.20
N LYS A 69 10.28 4.82 -28.09
CA LYS A 69 9.09 5.61 -27.72
C LYS A 69 8.15 4.77 -26.85
N LEU A 70 7.99 3.48 -27.15
CA LEU A 70 7.18 2.56 -26.35
C LEU A 70 7.72 2.44 -24.93
N ALA A 71 9.02 2.13 -24.77
CA ALA A 71 9.65 2.01 -23.45
C ALA A 71 9.57 3.32 -22.64
N LYS A 72 9.66 4.49 -23.29
CA LYS A 72 9.45 5.78 -22.63
C LYS A 72 8.01 5.92 -22.11
N ALA A 73 7.02 5.56 -22.93
CA ALA A 73 5.62 5.66 -22.55
C ALA A 73 5.30 4.72 -21.38
N MET A 74 5.73 3.45 -21.46
CA MET A 74 5.59 2.47 -20.36
C MET A 74 6.28 2.96 -19.08
N THR A 75 7.48 3.54 -19.17
CA THR A 75 8.16 4.13 -18.01
C THR A 75 7.32 5.23 -17.36
N GLN A 76 6.63 6.06 -18.14
CA GLN A 76 5.71 7.07 -17.57
C GLN A 76 4.47 6.44 -16.95
N ALA A 77 3.95 5.34 -17.52
CA ALA A 77 2.85 4.57 -16.94
C ALA A 77 3.22 4.05 -15.54
N CYS A 78 4.38 3.39 -15.41
CA CYS A 78 4.88 2.91 -14.13
C CYS A 78 5.05 4.06 -13.11
N LEU A 79 5.60 5.19 -13.55
CA LEU A 79 5.77 6.37 -12.69
C LEU A 79 4.42 7.03 -12.33
N GLY A 80 3.36 6.82 -13.12
CA GLY A 80 2.01 7.27 -12.78
C GLY A 80 1.55 6.76 -11.42
N CYS A 81 1.96 5.56 -11.03
CA CYS A 81 1.66 4.96 -9.73
C CYS A 81 2.86 5.01 -8.76
N HIS A 82 4.08 4.72 -9.22
CA HIS A 82 5.24 4.53 -8.34
C HIS A 82 6.10 5.78 -8.10
N GLU A 83 5.80 6.92 -8.73
CA GLU A 83 6.64 8.12 -8.59
C GLU A 83 6.67 8.64 -7.14
N ALA A 84 5.54 8.58 -6.42
CA ALA A 84 5.45 9.05 -5.03
C ALA A 84 6.38 8.23 -4.12
N GLU A 85 6.28 6.90 -4.17
CA GLU A 85 7.16 5.98 -3.43
C GLU A 85 8.63 6.20 -3.77
N LYS A 86 8.94 6.32 -5.07
CA LYS A 86 10.31 6.54 -5.56
C LYS A 86 10.91 7.88 -5.08
N LYS A 87 10.10 8.92 -4.95
CA LYS A 87 10.53 10.23 -4.44
C LYS A 87 10.93 10.15 -2.96
N VAL A 88 10.17 9.40 -2.15
CA VAL A 88 10.43 9.24 -0.71
C VAL A 88 11.64 8.34 -0.44
N SER A 89 11.87 7.34 -1.31
CA SER A 89 12.97 6.37 -1.13
C SER A 89 14.37 6.97 -1.33
N ASN A 90 14.52 8.24 -1.70
CA ASN A 90 15.82 8.88 -1.94
C ASN A 90 16.71 8.10 -2.93
N ASP A 91 16.13 7.66 -4.05
CA ASP A 91 16.75 6.82 -5.08
C ASP A 91 18.27 7.04 -5.26
N SER A 92 19.06 6.01 -4.91
CA SER A 92 20.50 5.98 -5.09
C SER A 92 20.91 6.00 -6.56
N HIS A 93 20.03 5.62 -7.47
CA HIS A 93 20.30 5.52 -8.91
C HIS A 93 19.32 6.38 -9.72
N PRO A 94 19.26 7.71 -9.47
CA PRO A 94 18.30 8.55 -10.14
C PRO A 94 18.66 8.68 -11.63
N PRO A 95 17.68 8.85 -12.54
CA PRO A 95 17.91 8.94 -13.98
C PRO A 95 18.99 9.95 -14.41
N LYS A 96 19.24 10.99 -13.60
CA LYS A 96 20.30 11.98 -13.81
C LYS A 96 21.72 11.37 -13.79
N LYS A 97 22.00 10.34 -12.97
CA LYS A 97 23.32 9.67 -12.89
C LYS A 97 23.71 8.99 -14.19
N PHE A 98 22.71 8.60 -14.99
CA PHE A 98 22.94 7.94 -16.25
C PHE A 98 23.06 8.91 -17.43
N ARG A 99 22.86 10.23 -17.26
CA ARG A 99 22.97 11.21 -18.36
C ARG A 99 24.46 11.49 -18.73
N GLY A 100 24.70 11.97 -19.95
CA GLY A 100 26.04 12.31 -20.45
C GLY A 100 26.85 11.13 -20.99
N ALA A 101 28.13 11.38 -21.30
CA ALA A 101 29.02 10.44 -21.99
C ALA A 101 29.37 9.19 -21.14
N LYS A 102 29.70 9.36 -19.85
CA LYS A 102 29.98 8.22 -18.95
C LYS A 102 28.77 7.30 -18.81
N GLY A 103 27.57 7.88 -18.65
CA GLY A 103 26.33 7.12 -18.59
C GLY A 103 25.90 6.50 -19.93
N ALA A 104 26.42 6.96 -21.07
CA ALA A 104 26.17 6.33 -22.37
C ALA A 104 26.75 4.92 -22.45
N ARG A 105 27.95 4.73 -21.90
CA ARG A 105 28.57 3.38 -21.80
C ARG A 105 27.74 2.45 -20.89
N LEU A 106 27.27 2.95 -19.75
CA LEU A 106 26.42 2.16 -18.85
C LEU A 106 25.10 1.78 -19.54
N ARG A 107 24.45 2.72 -20.22
CA ARG A 107 23.20 2.44 -20.98
C ARG A 107 23.37 1.46 -22.12
N ALA A 108 24.57 1.35 -22.69
CA ALA A 108 24.85 0.36 -23.74
C ALA A 108 24.85 -1.06 -23.17
N ALA A 109 25.26 -1.25 -21.91
CA ALA A 109 25.17 -2.53 -21.21
C ALA A 109 23.76 -2.75 -20.63
N LEU A 110 23.21 -1.74 -19.96
CA LEU A 110 21.92 -1.79 -19.29
C LEU A 110 21.30 -0.38 -19.18
N ASN A 111 20.16 -0.15 -19.81
CA ASN A 111 19.47 1.13 -19.73
C ASN A 111 18.55 1.24 -18.50
N ALA A 112 19.13 1.50 -17.33
CA ALA A 112 18.42 1.71 -16.06
C ALA A 112 17.53 2.98 -16.02
N GLN A 113 17.44 3.76 -17.11
CA GLN A 113 16.48 4.88 -17.20
C GLN A 113 15.06 4.43 -17.57
N GLN A 114 14.88 3.15 -17.90
CA GLN A 114 13.60 2.56 -18.28
C GLN A 114 13.26 1.48 -17.26
N CYS A 115 12.09 1.57 -16.63
CA CYS A 115 11.66 0.62 -15.61
C CYS A 115 11.65 -0.81 -16.16
N THR A 116 11.17 -0.98 -17.39
CA THR A 116 11.02 -2.29 -18.05
C THR A 116 12.33 -2.97 -18.43
N THR A 117 13.46 -2.26 -18.38
CA THR A 117 14.79 -2.86 -18.56
C THR A 117 15.13 -3.79 -17.40
N CYS A 118 14.67 -3.43 -16.20
CA CYS A 118 14.99 -4.12 -14.97
C CYS A 118 13.79 -4.92 -14.45
N HIS A 119 12.59 -4.37 -14.59
CA HIS A 119 11.33 -4.94 -14.12
C HIS A 119 10.52 -5.47 -15.29
N THR A 120 10.38 -6.78 -15.42
CA THR A 120 9.65 -7.39 -16.53
C THR A 120 8.39 -8.10 -16.05
N GLU A 121 7.24 -7.53 -16.37
CA GLU A 121 5.94 -8.16 -16.18
C GLU A 121 5.69 -9.27 -17.22
N HIS A 122 4.71 -10.13 -16.97
CA HIS A 122 4.34 -11.26 -17.81
C HIS A 122 5.34 -12.44 -17.86
N LEU A 123 6.43 -12.37 -17.10
CA LEU A 123 7.42 -13.45 -16.96
C LEU A 123 7.40 -14.01 -15.53
N PRO A 124 6.43 -14.90 -15.21
CA PRO A 124 6.30 -15.46 -13.87
C PRO A 124 7.56 -16.22 -13.42
N GLU A 125 8.34 -16.78 -14.34
CA GLU A 125 9.61 -17.45 -14.07
C GLU A 125 10.73 -16.51 -13.59
N LEU A 126 10.64 -15.22 -13.90
CA LEU A 126 11.56 -14.18 -13.39
C LEU A 126 11.00 -13.48 -12.15
N THR A 127 9.72 -13.67 -11.85
CA THR A 127 9.05 -13.06 -10.70
C THR A 127 9.50 -13.74 -9.43
N ARG A 128 10.26 -13.02 -8.61
CA ARG A 128 10.70 -13.50 -7.31
C ARG A 128 9.59 -13.38 -6.27
N ALA A 129 9.83 -14.02 -5.14
CA ALA A 129 9.03 -13.89 -3.93
C ALA A 129 8.60 -12.43 -3.73
N ASN A 130 7.29 -12.24 -3.52
CA ASN A 130 6.63 -10.96 -3.27
C ASN A 130 6.62 -9.96 -4.43
N ALA A 131 6.57 -10.48 -5.67
CA ALA A 131 6.31 -9.71 -6.89
C ALA A 131 7.47 -8.80 -7.33
N VAL A 132 8.72 -9.21 -7.11
CA VAL A 132 9.89 -8.50 -7.66
C VAL A 132 10.26 -9.11 -9.01
N THR A 133 10.07 -8.36 -10.10
CA THR A 133 10.23 -8.80 -11.51
C THR A 133 11.62 -8.55 -12.09
N LEU A 134 12.66 -8.81 -11.31
CA LEU A 134 14.03 -8.40 -11.62
C LEU A 134 14.99 -9.59 -11.66
N PRO A 135 15.86 -9.80 -12.67
CA PRO A 135 16.97 -10.76 -12.62
C PRO A 135 18.05 -10.41 -11.57
N MET A 136 18.65 -11.40 -10.89
CA MET A 136 19.61 -11.15 -9.79
C MET A 136 20.90 -10.54 -10.35
N ASP A 137 21.31 -11.03 -11.52
CA ASP A 137 22.54 -10.72 -12.23
C ASP A 137 22.56 -9.32 -12.84
N LEU A 138 21.45 -8.58 -12.82
CA LEU A 138 21.34 -7.29 -13.47
C LEU A 138 22.37 -6.28 -12.95
N CYS A 139 22.67 -6.32 -11.65
CA CYS A 139 23.67 -5.45 -11.02
C CYS A 139 25.07 -5.68 -11.61
N SER A 140 25.40 -6.92 -12.02
CA SER A 140 26.69 -7.26 -12.61
C SER A 140 26.96 -6.52 -13.92
N ALA A 141 25.92 -6.16 -14.68
CA ALA A 141 26.07 -5.44 -15.94
C ALA A 141 26.86 -4.13 -15.79
N CYS A 142 26.82 -3.51 -14.61
CA CYS A 142 27.60 -2.31 -14.27
C CYS A 142 28.67 -2.55 -13.19
N HIS A 143 28.49 -3.53 -12.30
CA HIS A 143 29.34 -3.77 -11.13
C HIS A 143 30.25 -5.00 -11.22
N GLN A 144 30.51 -5.52 -12.42
CA GLN A 144 31.38 -6.68 -12.67
C GLN A 144 32.73 -6.65 -11.95
N LYS A 145 33.33 -5.47 -11.76
CA LYS A 145 34.67 -5.29 -11.17
C LYS A 145 34.66 -4.79 -9.75
N ILE A 146 33.51 -4.78 -9.06
CA ILE A 146 33.41 -4.10 -7.77
C ILE A 146 34.33 -4.71 -6.71
N GLY A 147 34.58 -6.02 -6.74
CA GLY A 147 35.54 -6.68 -5.85
C GLY A 147 37.00 -6.32 -6.15
N GLU A 148 37.33 -5.94 -7.39
CA GLU A 148 38.66 -5.40 -7.76
C GLU A 148 38.76 -3.91 -7.39
N ASP A 149 37.70 -3.14 -7.68
CA ASP A 149 37.66 -1.68 -7.52
C ASP A 149 37.51 -1.26 -6.05
N ARG A 150 36.97 -2.14 -5.19
CA ARG A 150 36.73 -1.88 -3.77
C ARG A 150 37.14 -3.09 -2.95
N LYS A 151 38.20 -2.91 -2.16
CA LYS A 151 38.69 -3.92 -1.22
C LYS A 151 37.61 -4.43 -0.25
N SER A 152 36.68 -3.58 0.18
CA SER A 152 35.57 -4.01 1.04
C SER A 152 34.55 -4.92 0.36
N HIS A 153 34.61 -5.06 -0.97
CA HIS A 153 33.73 -5.94 -1.75
C HIS A 153 34.49 -7.17 -2.28
N GLU A 154 35.77 -7.32 -1.93
CA GLU A 154 36.60 -8.47 -2.32
C GLU A 154 36.05 -9.75 -1.69
N GLY A 155 35.85 -10.80 -2.50
CA GLY A 155 35.35 -12.09 -2.04
C GLY A 155 33.85 -12.15 -1.71
N LEU A 156 33.11 -11.04 -1.83
CA LEU A 156 31.66 -11.06 -1.64
C LEU A 156 30.96 -11.84 -2.76
N ALA A 157 30.07 -12.75 -2.37
CA ALA A 157 29.23 -13.47 -3.32
C ALA A 157 28.29 -12.50 -4.05
N PHE A 158 28.02 -12.78 -5.32
CA PHE A 158 27.19 -11.90 -6.14
C PHE A 158 25.76 -11.70 -5.59
N THR A 159 25.21 -12.70 -4.88
CA THR A 159 23.89 -12.64 -4.26
C THR A 159 23.79 -11.58 -3.15
N THR A 160 24.91 -11.20 -2.54
CA THR A 160 24.94 -10.22 -1.43
C THR A 160 24.42 -8.84 -1.84
N CYS A 161 24.55 -8.46 -3.13
CA CYS A 161 24.06 -7.17 -3.62
C CYS A 161 22.55 -6.96 -3.47
N ALA A 162 21.76 -8.03 -3.33
CA ALA A 162 20.30 -7.93 -3.20
C ALA A 162 19.77 -8.42 -1.84
N SER A 163 20.65 -8.91 -0.95
CA SER A 163 20.21 -9.57 0.29
C SER A 163 21.09 -9.29 1.52
N ALA A 164 22.19 -8.55 1.39
CA ALA A 164 23.12 -8.35 2.50
C ALA A 164 22.82 -7.12 3.36
N GLY A 165 21.77 -6.35 3.07
CA GLY A 165 21.43 -5.16 3.87
C GLY A 165 22.44 -4.02 3.79
N CYS A 166 23.32 -4.01 2.78
CA CYS A 166 24.40 -3.02 2.67
C CYS A 166 23.98 -1.73 1.94
N HIS A 167 23.24 -1.83 0.85
CA HIS A 167 22.66 -0.70 0.13
C HIS A 167 21.55 -1.16 -0.80
N ASN A 168 20.67 -0.23 -1.17
CA ASN A 168 19.54 -0.50 -2.05
C ASN A 168 19.61 0.34 -3.34
N PHE A 169 19.09 -0.20 -4.44
CA PHE A 169 19.13 0.51 -5.73
C PHE A 169 18.28 1.78 -5.70
N HIS A 170 17.01 1.62 -5.31
CA HIS A 170 16.03 2.71 -5.24
C HIS A 170 15.83 3.29 -3.84
N ASP A 171 16.51 2.76 -2.83
CA ASP A 171 16.40 3.26 -1.45
C ASP A 171 17.77 3.73 -0.91
N ASN A 172 17.80 4.96 -0.39
CA ASN A 172 18.97 5.54 0.24
C ASN A 172 18.58 6.31 1.51
N THR A 173 17.60 5.79 2.23
CA THR A 173 17.07 6.44 3.43
C THR A 173 17.93 6.14 4.66
N ALA A 174 18.44 4.91 4.82
CA ALA A 174 19.25 4.50 5.98
C ALA A 174 20.66 3.97 5.61
N LEU A 175 20.86 3.39 4.43
CA LEU A 175 22.06 2.62 4.10
C LEU A 175 23.13 3.42 3.34
N TYR A 176 23.34 4.69 3.70
CA TYR A 176 24.43 5.51 3.14
C TYR A 176 25.48 5.85 4.18
N GLU A 177 26.74 5.87 3.74
CA GLU A 177 27.94 6.04 4.57
C GLU A 177 27.80 7.09 5.69
N LYS A 178 27.39 8.33 5.36
CA LYS A 178 27.23 9.39 6.37
C LYS A 178 26.18 9.06 7.44
N PHE A 179 25.11 8.36 7.08
CA PHE A 179 24.10 7.90 8.05
C PHE A 179 24.65 6.79 8.92
N LEU A 180 25.31 5.79 8.30
CA LEU A 180 25.94 4.68 9.02
C LEU A 180 26.91 5.19 10.08
N VAL A 181 27.83 6.08 9.70
CA VAL A 181 28.81 6.68 10.62
C VAL A 181 28.13 7.48 11.73
N LYS A 182 27.15 8.33 11.37
CA LYS A 182 26.43 9.18 12.34
C LYS A 182 25.67 8.36 13.40
N HIS A 183 25.21 7.17 13.04
CA HIS A 183 24.33 6.34 13.88
C HIS A 183 25.02 5.07 14.40
N ALA A 184 26.35 4.98 14.30
CA ALA A 184 27.13 3.85 14.80
C ALA A 184 27.25 3.85 16.33
N GLY A 185 27.46 2.67 16.92
CA GLY A 185 27.82 2.51 18.34
C GLY A 185 26.70 2.79 19.35
N GLY A 186 25.45 2.85 18.91
CA GLY A 186 24.29 3.00 19.80
C GLY A 186 23.91 1.71 20.53
N ASN A 187 23.34 1.84 21.73
CA ASN A 187 22.77 0.70 22.46
C ASN A 187 21.71 -0.02 21.63
N TRP A 188 21.77 -1.36 21.58
CA TRP A 188 20.87 -2.19 20.76
C TRP A 188 19.38 -1.97 21.08
N LEU A 189 19.07 -1.63 22.33
CA LEU A 189 17.77 -1.19 22.80
C LEU A 189 17.95 0.14 23.53
N LYS A 190 17.10 1.12 23.21
CA LYS A 190 17.08 2.43 23.84
C LYS A 190 16.30 2.39 25.15
N ASP A 191 16.71 3.20 26.11
CA ASP A 191 16.06 3.27 27.43
C ASP A 191 14.64 3.84 27.35
N HIS A 192 14.39 4.70 26.36
CA HIS A 192 13.07 5.22 26.02
C HIS A 192 12.85 5.09 24.52
N PRO A 193 11.66 4.65 24.08
CA PRO A 193 11.31 4.72 22.67
C PRO A 193 11.43 6.18 22.23
N VAL A 194 12.24 6.41 21.21
CA VAL A 194 12.28 7.69 20.49
C VAL A 194 11.25 7.57 19.38
N LEU A 195 9.98 7.54 19.75
CA LEU A 195 8.96 7.84 18.77
C LEU A 195 9.10 9.33 18.49
N ALA A 196 9.68 9.69 17.35
CA ALA A 196 9.71 11.06 16.87
C ALA A 196 8.28 11.65 16.65
N GLN A 197 7.24 10.89 17.00
CA GLN A 197 5.83 11.14 16.74
C GLN A 197 4.94 10.92 17.98
N ASP A 198 5.52 10.84 19.18
CA ASP A 198 4.84 10.64 20.48
C ASP A 198 3.86 11.75 20.91
N GLY A 199 3.63 12.76 20.07
CA GLY A 199 2.83 13.93 20.44
C GLY A 199 1.31 13.75 20.41
N LEU A 200 0.77 12.64 19.91
CA LEU A 200 -0.67 12.54 19.62
C LEU A 200 -1.24 11.21 20.12
N LYS A 201 -1.54 11.15 21.42
CA LYS A 201 -2.79 10.47 21.83
C LYS A 201 -3.89 11.03 20.91
N PRO A 202 -4.70 10.19 20.23
CA PRO A 202 -5.79 10.70 19.44
C PRO A 202 -6.62 11.65 20.31
N ALA A 203 -7.12 12.75 19.74
CA ALA A 203 -7.98 13.67 20.49
C ALA A 203 -9.26 12.94 21.00
N THR A 204 -9.63 11.83 20.36
CA THR A 204 -10.89 11.11 20.58
C THR A 204 -11.01 10.47 21.97
N PRO A 205 -10.05 9.66 22.50
CA PRO A 205 -10.11 9.18 23.88
C PRO A 205 -10.30 10.30 24.90
N PHE A 206 -9.63 11.43 24.71
CA PHE A 206 -9.76 12.57 25.61
C PHE A 206 -11.13 13.26 25.48
N LEU A 207 -11.66 13.42 24.25
CA LEU A 207 -13.01 13.95 24.02
C LEU A 207 -14.09 13.07 24.68
N ILE A 208 -13.90 11.74 24.66
CA ILE A 208 -14.80 10.77 25.33
C ILE A 208 -14.70 10.89 26.86
N GLU A 209 -13.52 11.16 27.41
CA GLU A 209 -13.37 11.41 28.86
C GLU A 209 -13.97 12.75 29.25
N ALA A 210 -13.70 13.81 28.47
CA ALA A 210 -14.24 15.15 28.70
C ALA A 210 -15.76 15.17 28.61
N SER A 211 -16.38 14.43 27.68
CA SER A 211 -17.85 14.34 27.59
C SER A 211 -18.52 13.72 28.82
N LYS A 212 -17.78 12.97 29.63
CA LYS A 212 -18.25 12.38 30.90
C LYS A 212 -18.07 13.30 32.11
N ALA A 213 -17.38 14.43 31.96
CA ALA A 213 -17.15 15.37 33.05
C ALA A 213 -18.42 16.16 33.39
N PRO A 214 -18.56 16.69 34.63
CA PRO A 214 -19.69 17.56 35.00
C PRO A 214 -19.79 18.85 34.17
N ASP A 215 -18.64 19.36 33.71
CA ASP A 215 -18.54 20.45 32.74
C ASP A 215 -17.63 20.01 31.59
N PRO A 216 -18.20 19.40 30.54
CA PRO A 216 -17.44 18.90 29.40
C PRO A 216 -16.65 19.99 28.68
N THR A 217 -17.25 21.17 28.52
CA THR A 217 -16.65 22.33 27.84
C THR A 217 -15.41 22.81 28.60
N ALA A 218 -15.50 22.92 29.93
CA ALA A 218 -14.35 23.29 30.75
C ALA A 218 -13.25 22.21 30.74
N ALA A 219 -13.62 20.92 30.77
CA ALA A 219 -12.67 19.82 30.68
C ALA A 219 -11.91 19.82 29.34
N LEU A 220 -12.61 20.04 28.23
CA LEU A 220 -11.99 20.13 26.91
C LEU A 220 -11.12 21.37 26.75
N LYS A 221 -11.60 22.52 27.22
CA LYS A 221 -10.83 23.77 27.25
C LYS A 221 -9.50 23.57 27.99
N ALA A 222 -9.52 22.96 29.17
CA ALA A 222 -8.30 22.73 29.96
C ALA A 222 -7.25 21.88 29.23
N PHE A 223 -7.68 20.89 28.46
CA PHE A 223 -6.77 20.08 27.63
C PHE A 223 -6.22 20.84 26.43
N LEU A 224 -7.08 21.57 25.72
CA LEU A 224 -6.68 22.37 24.57
C LEU A 224 -5.73 23.50 24.97
N ASP A 225 -5.98 24.17 26.09
CA ASP A 225 -5.11 25.21 26.66
C ASP A 225 -3.70 24.66 26.97
N ASN A 226 -3.62 23.44 27.52
CA ASN A 226 -2.35 22.74 27.79
C ASN A 226 -1.57 22.34 26.52
N LYS A 227 -2.24 22.21 25.37
CA LYS A 227 -1.63 21.83 24.08
C LYS A 227 -1.29 23.01 23.18
N ALA A 228 -2.09 24.09 23.25
CA ALA A 228 -2.04 25.20 22.30
C ALA A 228 -1.53 26.52 22.90
N GLY A 229 -1.42 26.64 24.24
CA GLY A 229 -0.91 27.84 24.90
C GLY A 229 -1.74 29.12 24.69
N GLN A 230 -3.01 28.99 24.27
CA GLN A 230 -3.96 30.08 23.99
C GLN A 230 -5.32 29.77 24.66
N ASP A 231 -6.16 30.78 24.91
CA ASP A 231 -7.51 30.58 25.42
C ASP A 231 -8.41 29.89 24.38
N THR A 232 -8.76 28.63 24.63
CA THR A 232 -9.50 27.78 23.68
C THR A 232 -10.98 27.62 24.00
N GLY A 233 -11.56 28.48 24.85
CA GLY A 233 -12.95 28.37 25.31
C GLY A 233 -13.99 28.31 24.18
N GLU A 234 -13.89 29.20 23.20
CA GLU A 234 -14.81 29.25 22.04
C GLU A 234 -14.67 28.01 21.16
N LYS A 235 -13.43 27.53 20.97
CA LYS A 235 -13.16 26.30 20.20
C LYS A 235 -13.71 25.05 20.91
N ALA A 236 -13.62 24.98 22.23
CA ALA A 236 -14.20 23.89 23.00
C ALA A 236 -15.75 23.88 22.88
N GLN A 237 -16.39 25.05 22.91
CA GLN A 237 -17.83 25.18 22.69
C GLN A 237 -18.23 24.74 21.28
N GLU A 238 -17.49 25.16 20.26
CA GLU A 238 -17.75 24.76 18.87
C GLU A 238 -17.66 23.23 18.67
N ILE A 239 -16.69 22.58 19.34
CA ILE A 239 -16.54 21.12 19.28
C ILE A 239 -17.74 20.41 19.93
N PHE A 240 -18.17 20.83 21.12
CA PHE A 240 -19.34 20.20 21.76
C PHE A 240 -20.65 20.49 21.05
N ALA A 241 -20.80 21.66 20.41
CA ALA A 241 -21.98 21.98 19.62
C ALA A 241 -22.17 21.05 18.41
N LYS A 242 -21.09 20.40 17.94
CA LYS A 242 -21.11 19.44 16.82
C LYS A 242 -21.19 17.98 17.27
N LEU A 243 -21.11 17.70 18.56
CA LEU A 243 -21.13 16.35 19.10
C LEU A 243 -22.52 15.74 18.93
N LEU A 244 -22.61 14.60 18.25
CA LEU A 244 -23.84 13.83 18.10
C LEU A 244 -23.94 12.74 19.16
N THR A 245 -25.15 12.53 19.65
CA THR A 245 -25.54 11.52 20.63
C THR A 245 -26.40 10.43 19.97
N ALA A 246 -26.74 9.37 20.70
CA ALA A 246 -27.58 8.28 20.18
C ALA A 246 -28.96 8.78 19.71
N GLU A 247 -29.48 9.82 20.35
CA GLU A 247 -30.74 10.48 20.04
C GLU A 247 -30.71 11.20 18.70
N ASP A 248 -29.53 11.63 18.25
CA ASP A 248 -29.34 12.34 16.99
C ASP A 248 -29.21 11.40 15.78
N ALA A 249 -29.24 10.07 15.97
CA ALA A 249 -29.10 9.11 14.88
C ALA A 249 -30.28 9.17 13.89
N ILE A 250 -30.02 9.58 12.65
CA ILE A 250 -31.04 9.67 11.59
C ILE A 250 -30.66 8.73 10.45
N ALA A 251 -31.49 7.71 10.23
CA ALA A 251 -31.38 6.74 9.17
C ALA A 251 -32.75 6.06 8.93
N PRO A 252 -32.98 5.42 7.76
CA PRO A 252 -34.19 4.63 7.53
C PRO A 252 -34.38 3.57 8.63
N GLU A 253 -35.64 3.34 9.02
CA GLU A 253 -36.00 2.51 10.18
C GLU A 253 -35.38 1.11 10.14
N THR A 254 -35.26 0.52 8.95
CA THR A 254 -34.65 -0.80 8.73
C THR A 254 -33.18 -0.88 9.15
N TYR A 255 -32.45 0.24 9.18
CA TYR A 255 -31.02 0.29 9.49
C TYR A 255 -30.71 0.85 10.89
N ARG A 256 -31.69 1.43 11.59
CA ARG A 256 -31.57 1.99 12.95
C ARG A 256 -31.64 0.92 14.04
N THR A 257 -30.76 -0.08 13.96
CA THR A 257 -30.66 -1.11 15.00
C THR A 257 -30.02 -0.54 16.27
N LYS A 258 -30.39 -1.07 17.44
CA LYS A 258 -29.76 -0.67 18.72
C LYS A 258 -28.24 -0.82 18.72
N ALA A 259 -27.74 -1.88 18.10
CA ALA A 259 -26.30 -2.14 17.99
C ALA A 259 -25.61 -1.07 17.14
N ALA A 260 -26.14 -0.77 15.94
CA ALA A 260 -25.56 0.24 15.06
C ALA A 260 -25.55 1.62 15.70
N ILE A 261 -26.65 2.05 16.33
CA ILE A 261 -26.74 3.34 17.02
C ILE A 261 -25.74 3.40 18.18
N SER A 262 -25.67 2.36 19.01
CA SER A 262 -24.77 2.34 20.17
C SER A 262 -23.30 2.41 19.75
N GLN A 263 -22.92 1.70 18.69
CA GLN A 263 -21.56 1.72 18.16
C GLN A 263 -21.24 3.08 17.54
N TRP A 264 -22.12 3.60 16.68
CA TRP A 264 -21.95 4.90 16.03
C TRP A 264 -21.84 6.03 17.05
N ALA A 265 -22.72 6.10 18.04
CA ALA A 265 -22.72 7.16 19.05
C ALA A 265 -21.43 7.19 19.89
N GLY A 266 -20.76 6.04 20.06
CA GLY A 266 -19.46 5.96 20.72
C GLY A 266 -18.26 6.26 19.82
N SER A 267 -18.47 6.45 18.51
CA SER A 267 -17.41 6.56 17.53
C SER A 267 -16.87 7.98 17.36
N ALA A 268 -15.65 8.09 16.84
CA ALA A 268 -15.07 9.38 16.45
C ALA A 268 -15.93 10.14 15.43
N HIS A 269 -16.72 9.44 14.62
CA HIS A 269 -17.58 10.04 13.60
C HIS A 269 -18.75 10.80 14.23
N ALA A 270 -19.49 10.19 15.17
CA ALA A 270 -20.56 10.89 15.89
C ALA A 270 -20.02 12.09 16.69
N ILE A 271 -18.86 11.90 17.35
CA ILE A 271 -18.16 12.96 18.09
C ILE A 271 -17.75 14.12 17.16
N SER A 272 -17.51 13.84 15.88
CA SER A 272 -17.11 14.84 14.88
C SER A 272 -18.28 15.40 14.05
N GLY A 273 -19.53 15.11 14.44
CA GLY A 273 -20.71 15.63 13.73
C GLY A 273 -21.15 14.83 12.50
N VAL A 274 -20.59 13.64 12.27
CA VAL A 274 -20.92 12.81 11.10
C VAL A 274 -22.08 11.87 11.46
N ASN A 275 -23.27 12.19 10.93
CA ASN A 275 -24.46 11.35 11.04
C ASN A 275 -24.44 10.20 10.01
N CYS A 276 -25.40 9.27 10.10
CA CYS A 276 -25.47 8.09 9.24
C CYS A 276 -25.53 8.46 7.76
N ALA A 277 -26.30 9.49 7.40
CA ALA A 277 -26.44 10.00 6.03
C ALA A 277 -25.11 10.51 5.45
N GLY A 278 -24.19 11.01 6.29
CA GLY A 278 -22.88 11.47 5.86
C GLY A 278 -22.04 10.37 5.18
N CYS A 279 -22.34 9.10 5.47
CA CYS A 279 -21.72 7.96 4.77
C CYS A 279 -22.70 7.19 3.89
N HIS A 280 -23.91 6.94 4.38
CA HIS A 280 -24.86 6.08 3.70
C HIS A 280 -25.76 6.82 2.71
N ALA A 281 -25.83 8.14 2.72
CA ALA A 281 -26.60 8.92 1.73
C ALA A 281 -25.88 10.24 1.44
N PRO A 282 -24.64 10.20 0.90
CA PRO A 282 -23.80 11.40 0.80
C PRO A 282 -24.40 12.52 -0.05
N GLU A 283 -25.24 12.18 -1.05
CA GLU A 283 -25.97 13.16 -1.87
C GLU A 283 -27.11 13.85 -1.09
N ALA A 284 -27.53 13.27 0.02
CA ALA A 284 -28.58 13.74 0.91
C ALA A 284 -28.04 13.88 2.36
N ALA A 285 -26.75 14.15 2.55
CA ALA A 285 -26.10 14.11 3.86
C ALA A 285 -26.69 15.09 4.89
N GLU A 286 -27.25 16.20 4.40
CA GLU A 286 -27.80 17.30 5.22
C GLU A 286 -29.32 17.18 5.45
N THR A 287 -30.01 16.22 4.80
CA THR A 287 -31.45 16.09 4.97
C THR A 287 -31.79 15.36 6.27
N THR A 288 -32.97 15.67 6.81
CA THR A 288 -33.60 14.91 7.91
C THR A 288 -34.87 14.19 7.45
N ASP A 289 -35.24 14.32 6.17
CA ASP A 289 -36.38 13.63 5.59
C ASP A 289 -36.05 12.15 5.36
N LEU A 290 -36.77 11.27 6.07
CA LEU A 290 -36.58 9.83 5.99
C LEU A 290 -36.91 9.24 4.61
N ALA A 291 -37.80 9.87 3.83
CA ALA A 291 -38.13 9.41 2.49
C ALA A 291 -36.97 9.66 1.52
N GLU A 292 -36.40 10.85 1.55
CA GLU A 292 -35.24 11.23 0.75
C GLU A 292 -33.99 10.43 1.14
N LEU A 293 -33.75 10.23 2.44
CA LEU A 293 -32.66 9.36 2.91
C LEU A 293 -32.80 7.93 2.42
N LYS A 294 -34.03 7.40 2.41
CA LYS A 294 -34.29 6.03 1.95
C LYS A 294 -34.05 5.87 0.45
N GLU A 295 -34.35 6.88 -0.35
CA GLU A 295 -34.11 6.87 -1.80
C GLU A 295 -32.62 6.89 -2.13
N ASN A 296 -31.82 7.60 -1.34
CA ASN A 296 -30.39 7.78 -1.56
C ASN A 296 -29.50 6.83 -0.73
N TRP A 297 -30.10 5.83 -0.04
CA TRP A 297 -29.37 5.00 0.91
C TRP A 297 -28.49 3.95 0.23
N LEU A 298 -27.21 3.98 0.57
CA LEU A 298 -26.18 3.01 0.23
C LEU A 298 -26.03 2.03 1.40
N GLU A 299 -26.42 0.77 1.22
CA GLU A 299 -26.28 -0.25 2.27
C GLU A 299 -24.82 -0.45 2.70
N ALA A 300 -23.90 -0.42 1.74
CA ALA A 300 -22.46 -0.53 1.96
C ALA A 300 -21.74 0.61 1.22
N PRO A 301 -21.40 1.71 1.92
CA PRO A 301 -20.56 2.77 1.39
C PRO A 301 -19.19 2.22 0.96
N GLY A 302 -18.73 2.56 -0.24
CA GLY A 302 -17.38 2.18 -0.67
C GLY A 302 -16.31 3.14 -0.14
N ALA A 303 -15.04 2.78 -0.39
CA ALA A 303 -13.88 3.50 0.15
C ALA A 303 -13.76 4.96 -0.34
N GLU A 304 -14.39 5.31 -1.46
CA GLU A 304 -14.49 6.67 -1.98
C GLU A 304 -15.17 7.64 -1.00
N ILE A 305 -16.19 7.19 -0.27
CA ILE A 305 -16.89 8.01 0.73
C ILE A 305 -15.96 8.35 1.87
N CYS A 306 -15.17 7.38 2.35
CA CYS A 306 -14.13 7.61 3.36
C CYS A 306 -13.08 8.63 2.86
N GLY A 307 -12.76 8.59 1.57
CA GLY A 307 -11.77 9.46 0.93
C GLY A 307 -12.14 10.94 0.85
N THR A 308 -13.40 11.30 1.13
CA THR A 308 -13.85 12.70 1.21
C THR A 308 -13.28 13.42 2.43
N CYS A 309 -13.06 12.69 3.54
CA CYS A 309 -12.46 13.21 4.77
C CYS A 309 -11.05 12.64 5.04
N HIS A 310 -10.81 11.37 4.74
CA HIS A 310 -9.55 10.66 5.00
C HIS A 310 -8.64 10.61 3.77
N THR A 311 -8.42 11.75 3.10
CA THR A 311 -7.68 11.84 1.84
C THR A 311 -6.26 11.24 1.90
N PRO A 312 -5.42 11.52 2.93
CA PRO A 312 -4.08 10.94 3.01
C PRO A 312 -4.09 9.42 3.14
N GLN A 313 -4.96 8.87 4.00
CA GLN A 313 -5.12 7.44 4.22
C GLN A 313 -5.67 6.77 2.97
N ARG A 314 -6.73 7.34 2.37
CA ARG A 314 -7.34 6.78 1.16
C ARG A 314 -6.36 6.71 0.00
N LYS A 315 -5.58 7.76 -0.20
CA LYS A 315 -4.55 7.80 -1.24
C LYS A 315 -3.44 6.79 -0.97
N SER A 316 -2.94 6.74 0.27
CA SER A 316 -1.90 5.79 0.67
C SER A 316 -2.37 4.34 0.53
N PHE A 317 -3.63 4.05 0.87
CA PHE A 317 -4.24 2.73 0.72
C PHE A 317 -4.25 2.25 -0.74
N SER A 318 -4.61 3.12 -1.70
CA SER A 318 -4.54 2.75 -3.12
C SER A 318 -3.14 2.68 -3.71
N GLU A 319 -2.12 3.18 -3.01
CA GLU A 319 -0.72 2.96 -3.39
C GLU A 319 -0.22 1.58 -2.87
N GLY A 320 -0.98 0.92 -1.99
CA GLY A 320 -0.67 -0.38 -1.42
C GLY A 320 -1.41 -1.55 -2.07
N LYS A 321 -0.88 -2.78 -1.92
CA LYS A 321 -1.40 -4.02 -2.53
C LYS A 321 -2.86 -4.34 -2.16
N HIS A 322 -3.35 -3.90 -1.00
CA HIS A 322 -4.71 -4.16 -0.53
C HIS A 322 -5.73 -3.18 -1.12
N GLY A 323 -5.30 -1.99 -1.54
CA GLY A 323 -6.19 -0.97 -2.11
C GLY A 323 -5.91 -0.62 -3.57
N MET A 324 -4.91 -1.25 -4.19
CA MET A 324 -4.39 -0.85 -5.50
C MET A 324 -5.43 -0.82 -6.61
N GLN A 325 -6.41 -1.73 -6.61
CA GLN A 325 -7.51 -1.74 -7.58
C GLN A 325 -8.29 -0.41 -7.63
N LEU A 326 -8.22 0.36 -6.54
CA LEU A 326 -8.87 1.65 -6.41
C LEU A 326 -7.95 2.84 -6.78
N HIS A 327 -6.78 2.57 -7.37
CA HIS A 327 -5.83 3.62 -7.72
C HIS A 327 -6.31 4.38 -8.96
N ALA A 328 -6.39 5.71 -8.85
CA ALA A 328 -6.96 6.58 -9.88
C ALA A 328 -6.17 6.62 -11.21
N LYS A 329 -5.04 5.92 -11.32
CA LYS A 329 -4.24 5.78 -12.55
C LYS A 329 -4.43 4.45 -13.26
N ILE A 330 -5.22 3.53 -12.71
CA ILE A 330 -5.68 2.36 -13.46
C ILE A 330 -6.58 2.86 -14.59
N ALA A 331 -6.37 2.35 -15.80
CA ALA A 331 -7.16 2.74 -16.95
C ALA A 331 -8.63 2.30 -16.76
N PRO A 332 -9.61 3.19 -17.00
CA PRO A 332 -11.01 2.80 -16.96
C PRO A 332 -11.35 1.87 -18.12
N PRO A 333 -12.51 1.18 -18.07
CA PRO A 333 -13.07 0.50 -19.23
C PRO A 333 -13.16 1.44 -20.45
N ARG A 334 -13.00 0.90 -21.66
CA ARG A 334 -13.14 1.69 -22.88
C ARG A 334 -14.54 2.31 -22.98
N PRO A 335 -14.65 3.57 -23.43
CA PRO A 335 -15.94 4.21 -23.56
C PRO A 335 -16.78 3.52 -24.64
N MET A 336 -18.06 3.31 -24.35
CA MET A 336 -19.00 2.75 -25.31
C MET A 336 -19.29 3.80 -26.40
N ALA A 337 -19.27 3.38 -27.67
CA ALA A 337 -19.70 4.23 -28.77
C ALA A 337 -21.17 4.63 -28.63
N GLU A 338 -21.49 5.88 -28.94
CA GLU A 338 -22.82 6.45 -28.73
C GLU A 338 -23.87 5.88 -29.69
N ASP A 339 -23.51 5.57 -30.93
CA ASP A 339 -24.43 5.09 -31.97
C ASP A 339 -23.77 4.18 -33.05
N GLY A 340 -24.58 3.78 -34.03
CA GLY A 340 -24.15 3.09 -35.24
C GLY A 340 -23.64 1.66 -35.04
N LEU A 341 -22.92 1.15 -36.05
CA LEU A 341 -22.34 -0.20 -36.04
C LEU A 341 -21.30 -0.36 -34.92
N ALA A 342 -20.62 0.71 -34.54
CA ALA A 342 -19.66 0.73 -33.44
C ALA A 342 -20.33 0.48 -32.09
N ARG A 343 -21.53 1.03 -31.85
CA ARG A 343 -22.31 0.71 -30.65
C ARG A 343 -22.72 -0.75 -30.62
N VAL A 344 -23.22 -1.30 -31.73
CA VAL A 344 -23.59 -2.73 -31.81
C VAL A 344 -22.38 -3.62 -31.53
N ALA A 345 -21.22 -3.27 -32.09
CA ALA A 345 -19.98 -3.97 -31.81
C ALA A 345 -19.60 -3.89 -30.32
N HIS A 346 -19.63 -2.70 -29.71
CA HIS A 346 -19.37 -2.54 -28.27
C HIS A 346 -20.36 -3.32 -27.43
N THR A 347 -21.65 -3.39 -27.78
CA THR A 347 -22.61 -4.17 -27.00
C THR A 347 -22.32 -5.67 -27.01
N LEU A 348 -21.71 -6.19 -28.07
CA LEU A 348 -21.29 -7.59 -28.16
C LEU A 348 -19.93 -7.83 -27.47
N PHE A 349 -19.06 -6.82 -27.54
CA PHE A 349 -17.70 -6.82 -27.05
C PHE A 349 -17.57 -5.73 -26.00
N GLN A 350 -18.14 -5.94 -24.81
CA GLN A 350 -18.12 -4.95 -23.72
C GLN A 350 -16.95 -5.23 -22.79
N ASP A 351 -16.20 -4.18 -22.43
CA ASP A 351 -15.26 -4.29 -21.30
C ASP A 351 -16.06 -4.54 -20.02
N ARG A 352 -15.64 -5.57 -19.27
CA ARG A 352 -16.20 -5.81 -17.94
C ARG A 352 -15.47 -4.92 -16.94
N PRO A 353 -16.15 -4.44 -15.89
CA PRO A 353 -15.47 -3.89 -14.73
C PRO A 353 -14.43 -4.88 -14.21
N LEU A 354 -13.35 -4.36 -13.64
CA LEU A 354 -12.36 -5.19 -12.97
C LEU A 354 -13.07 -5.94 -11.83
N PRO A 355 -13.01 -7.29 -11.78
CA PRO A 355 -13.55 -8.01 -10.65
C PRO A 355 -12.79 -7.62 -9.38
N PRO A 356 -13.42 -7.65 -8.21
CA PRO A 356 -12.72 -7.45 -6.95
C PRO A 356 -11.59 -8.47 -6.81
N PHE A 357 -10.42 -8.00 -6.41
CA PHE A 357 -9.31 -8.90 -6.10
C PHE A 357 -9.52 -9.51 -4.73
N THR A 358 -9.51 -10.84 -4.65
CA THR A 358 -9.71 -11.55 -3.39
C THR A 358 -8.40 -11.96 -2.72
N VAL A 359 -8.43 -12.35 -1.45
CA VAL A 359 -7.24 -12.91 -0.77
C VAL A 359 -6.72 -14.16 -1.51
N GLY A 360 -7.62 -14.99 -2.03
CA GLY A 360 -7.30 -16.20 -2.78
C GLY A 360 -6.64 -15.92 -4.14
N ASP A 361 -6.80 -14.71 -4.68
CA ASP A 361 -6.11 -14.27 -5.90
C ASP A 361 -4.64 -13.90 -5.67
N SER A 362 -4.23 -13.76 -4.40
CA SER A 362 -2.89 -13.31 -4.03
C SER A 362 -1.81 -14.37 -4.29
N TYR A 363 -0.57 -13.90 -4.49
CA TYR A 363 0.61 -14.78 -4.54
C TYR A 363 0.85 -15.54 -3.23
N LEU A 364 0.23 -15.09 -2.14
CA LEU A 364 0.38 -15.67 -0.81
C LEU A 364 -0.81 -16.57 -0.43
N ALA A 365 -1.72 -16.88 -1.36
CA ALA A 365 -2.96 -17.59 -1.03
C ALA A 365 -2.72 -18.91 -0.26
N ASP A 366 -1.63 -19.63 -0.52
CA ASP A 366 -1.24 -20.86 0.18
C ASP A 366 -0.74 -20.62 1.63
N LYS A 367 -0.45 -19.37 1.97
CA LYS A 367 -0.02 -18.89 3.31
C LYS A 367 -1.09 -18.06 4.02
N MET A 368 -2.25 -17.88 3.40
CA MET A 368 -3.40 -17.18 3.96
C MET A 368 -4.40 -18.19 4.51
N LYS A 369 -5.27 -17.74 5.41
CA LYS A 369 -6.37 -18.57 5.91
C LYS A 369 -7.31 -18.97 4.76
N PRO A 370 -7.64 -20.27 4.58
CA PRO A 370 -8.54 -20.72 3.53
C PRO A 370 -9.91 -20.03 3.58
N GLU A 371 -10.43 -19.78 4.79
CA GLU A 371 -11.73 -19.14 4.99
C GLU A 371 -11.75 -17.67 4.55
N ALA A 372 -10.58 -17.05 4.42
CA ALA A 372 -10.43 -15.69 3.94
C ALA A 372 -10.32 -15.58 2.42
N HIS A 373 -10.18 -16.70 1.68
CA HIS A 373 -9.86 -16.66 0.24
C HIS A 373 -10.88 -15.90 -0.59
N ASP A 374 -12.15 -15.93 -0.24
CA ASP A 374 -13.22 -15.22 -0.95
C ASP A 374 -13.40 -13.76 -0.50
N VAL A 375 -12.63 -13.29 0.49
CA VAL A 375 -12.70 -11.90 0.97
C VAL A 375 -12.11 -10.98 -0.08
N ALA A 376 -12.94 -10.08 -0.60
CA ALA A 376 -12.52 -9.02 -1.52
C ALA A 376 -11.66 -7.97 -0.80
N LEU A 377 -10.56 -7.57 -1.43
CA LEU A 377 -9.74 -6.44 -1.01
C LEU A 377 -10.34 -5.12 -1.52
N GLY A 378 -9.74 -3.99 -1.13
CA GLY A 378 -10.15 -2.66 -1.57
C GLY A 378 -11.34 -2.07 -0.79
N ASP A 379 -11.53 -2.48 0.45
CA ASP A 379 -12.49 -1.87 1.37
C ASP A 379 -11.81 -1.48 2.68
N CYS A 380 -12.07 -0.27 3.18
CA CYS A 380 -11.52 0.23 4.44
C CYS A 380 -12.02 -0.59 5.65
N GLY A 381 -13.25 -1.10 5.57
CA GLY A 381 -13.91 -1.92 6.57
C GLY A 381 -13.30 -3.32 6.74
N ASN A 382 -12.42 -3.75 5.84
CA ASN A 382 -11.70 -5.02 5.99
C ASN A 382 -10.76 -5.02 7.21
N CYS A 383 -10.28 -3.84 7.64
CA CYS A 383 -9.39 -3.72 8.80
C CYS A 383 -10.11 -3.06 9.98
N HIS A 384 -10.79 -1.94 9.76
CA HIS A 384 -11.56 -1.23 10.78
C HIS A 384 -12.92 -0.85 10.20
N LYS A 385 -13.97 -1.53 10.65
CA LYS A 385 -15.31 -1.31 10.12
C LYS A 385 -16.07 -0.29 10.97
N PRO A 386 -16.53 0.84 10.39
CA PRO A 386 -17.59 1.61 11.01
C PRO A 386 -18.83 0.71 11.21
N HIS A 387 -19.44 0.69 12.38
CA HIS A 387 -19.37 1.72 13.42
C HIS A 387 -18.52 1.33 14.64
N ASP A 388 -17.63 0.34 14.51
CA ASP A 388 -16.77 -0.08 15.61
C ASP A 388 -15.90 1.08 16.11
N VAL A 389 -15.80 1.17 17.43
CA VAL A 389 -15.09 2.22 18.16
C VAL A 389 -13.65 1.82 18.47
N ASP A 390 -13.35 0.51 18.42
CA ASP A 390 -12.04 0.00 18.81
C ASP A 390 -11.10 -0.16 17.62
N LEU A 391 -10.24 0.84 17.41
CA LEU A 391 -9.21 0.80 16.39
C LEU A 391 -8.05 -0.15 16.73
N ARG A 392 -7.96 -0.69 17.95
CA ARG A 392 -6.90 -1.65 18.32
C ARG A 392 -7.06 -2.97 17.57
N VAL A 393 -8.29 -3.34 17.22
CA VAL A 393 -8.60 -4.51 16.39
C VAL A 393 -7.86 -4.42 15.05
N ALA A 394 -7.84 -3.24 14.43
CA ALA A 394 -7.14 -3.00 13.18
C ALA A 394 -5.61 -3.02 13.29
N ALA A 395 -5.06 -2.89 14.50
CA ALA A 395 -3.61 -2.88 14.71
C ALA A 395 -3.00 -4.29 14.69
N VAL A 396 -3.77 -5.32 15.07
CA VAL A 396 -3.30 -6.71 15.20
C VAL A 396 -4.34 -7.71 14.67
N GLU A 397 -5.52 -7.74 15.29
CA GLU A 397 -6.49 -8.83 15.12
C GLU A 397 -7.01 -8.94 13.68
N SER A 398 -7.36 -7.82 13.05
CA SER A 398 -7.87 -7.82 11.68
C SER A 398 -6.87 -8.40 10.69
N CYS A 399 -5.56 -8.18 10.89
CA CYS A 399 -4.52 -8.77 10.05
C CYS A 399 -4.55 -10.30 10.13
N GLY A 400 -4.67 -10.82 11.36
CA GLY A 400 -4.74 -12.25 11.65
C GLY A 400 -6.03 -12.94 11.19
N THR A 401 -7.04 -12.20 10.70
CA THR A 401 -8.23 -12.83 10.08
C THR A 401 -7.94 -13.37 8.68
N CYS A 402 -6.89 -12.88 8.01
CA CYS A 402 -6.47 -13.31 6.67
C CYS A 402 -5.05 -13.91 6.68
N HIS A 403 -4.09 -13.27 7.36
CA HIS A 403 -2.69 -13.69 7.38
C HIS A 403 -2.45 -14.84 8.35
N ASP A 404 -1.76 -15.88 7.89
CA ASP A 404 -1.46 -17.09 8.67
C ASP A 404 -0.15 -17.76 8.19
N ASP A 405 0.88 -16.97 7.91
CA ASP A 405 2.24 -17.48 7.75
C ASP A 405 2.96 -17.64 9.11
N ASP A 406 4.11 -18.32 9.12
CA ASP A 406 4.88 -18.54 10.35
C ASP A 406 5.25 -17.22 11.04
N HIS A 407 5.64 -16.21 10.26
CA HIS A 407 5.95 -14.86 10.77
C HIS A 407 4.76 -14.22 11.50
N SER A 408 3.58 -14.30 10.90
CA SER A 408 2.34 -13.72 11.44
C SER A 408 1.89 -14.47 12.70
N ARG A 409 2.02 -15.81 12.73
CA ARG A 409 1.74 -16.60 13.93
C ARG A 409 2.73 -16.34 15.06
N ASN A 410 4.02 -16.23 14.73
CA ASN A 410 5.08 -16.04 15.71
C ASN A 410 4.99 -14.68 16.42
N TYR A 411 4.37 -13.67 15.79
CA TYR A 411 4.09 -12.38 16.43
C TYR A 411 3.47 -12.53 17.82
N PHE A 412 2.46 -13.39 17.97
CA PHE A 412 1.74 -13.57 19.23
C PHE A 412 2.56 -14.19 20.37
N THR A 413 3.79 -14.64 20.08
CA THR A 413 4.75 -15.15 21.08
C THR A 413 6.00 -14.29 21.18
N SER A 414 6.04 -13.17 20.45
CA SER A 414 7.19 -12.28 20.38
C SER A 414 7.25 -11.33 21.58
N PRO A 415 8.44 -10.81 21.93
CA PRO A 415 8.57 -9.71 22.88
C PRO A 415 7.78 -8.45 22.47
N HIS A 416 7.65 -8.17 21.17
CA HIS A 416 6.88 -7.03 20.67
C HIS A 416 5.40 -7.13 21.02
N PHE A 417 4.80 -8.31 20.87
CA PHE A 417 3.40 -8.52 21.24
C PHE A 417 3.20 -8.47 22.75
N ALA A 418 4.09 -9.08 23.54
CA ALA A 418 4.01 -9.01 25.00
C ALA A 418 4.06 -7.55 25.50
N LEU A 419 4.93 -6.73 24.92
CA LEU A 419 5.00 -5.29 25.23
C LEU A 419 3.78 -4.53 24.72
N TRP A 420 3.23 -4.89 23.56
CA TRP A 420 1.98 -4.30 23.04
C TRP A 420 0.78 -4.61 23.93
N GLN A 421 0.68 -5.83 24.45
CA GLN A 421 -0.34 -6.20 25.43
C GLN A 421 -0.18 -5.40 26.73
N ALA A 422 1.04 -5.32 27.26
CA ALA A 422 1.32 -4.54 28.47
C ALA A 422 1.04 -3.04 28.27
N GLU A 423 1.38 -2.47 27.10
CA GLU A 423 1.06 -1.09 26.77
C GLU A 423 -0.46 -0.87 26.68
N THR A 424 -1.17 -1.74 25.97
CA THR A 424 -2.61 -1.61 25.76
C THR A 424 -3.45 -1.87 27.02
N SER A 425 -2.92 -2.63 27.99
CA SER A 425 -3.51 -2.78 29.32
C SER A 425 -3.14 -1.65 30.30
N GLY A 426 -2.18 -0.79 29.94
CA GLY A 426 -1.67 0.28 30.79
C GLY A 426 -0.61 -0.15 31.82
N GLU A 427 -0.09 -1.38 31.70
CA GLU A 427 1.00 -1.91 32.52
C GLU A 427 2.39 -1.44 32.08
N ALA A 428 2.52 -1.00 30.83
CA ALA A 428 3.74 -0.40 30.27
C ALA A 428 3.47 1.01 29.72
N PRO A 429 4.51 1.88 29.64
CA PRO A 429 4.38 3.19 29.01
C PRO A 429 3.90 3.10 27.54
N ALA A 430 3.22 4.14 27.07
CA ALA A 430 2.87 4.27 25.65
C ALA A 430 4.14 4.23 24.77
N GLY A 431 4.05 3.56 23.63
CA GLY A 431 5.17 3.34 22.70
C GLY A 431 6.14 2.22 23.08
N SER A 432 5.81 1.39 24.08
CA SER A 432 6.65 0.26 24.49
C SER A 432 6.48 -0.95 23.56
N GLY A 433 5.27 -1.16 23.05
CA GLY A 433 4.91 -2.26 22.18
C GLY A 433 4.89 -1.90 20.71
N VAL A 434 4.86 -2.94 19.87
CA VAL A 434 4.77 -2.79 18.41
C VAL A 434 3.70 -3.74 17.89
N SER A 435 2.72 -3.21 17.17
CA SER A 435 1.66 -3.97 16.50
C SER A 435 2.03 -4.38 15.07
N CYS A 436 1.20 -5.20 14.43
CA CYS A 436 1.33 -5.49 13.00
C CYS A 436 1.28 -4.17 12.18
N ALA A 437 0.35 -3.28 12.54
CA ALA A 437 0.20 -1.99 11.89
C ALA A 437 1.41 -1.07 12.11
N ASP A 438 2.07 -1.09 13.27
CA ASP A 438 3.24 -0.24 13.51
C ASP A 438 4.43 -0.61 12.60
N CYS A 439 4.61 -1.91 12.31
CA CYS A 439 5.65 -2.38 11.39
C CYS A 439 5.28 -2.18 9.91
N HIS A 440 4.08 -2.57 9.51
CA HIS A 440 3.68 -2.61 8.09
C HIS A 440 3.09 -1.29 7.60
N MET A 441 2.51 -0.51 8.50
CA MET A 441 1.82 0.75 8.26
C MET A 441 2.35 1.84 9.21
N PRO A 442 3.67 2.10 9.26
CA PRO A 442 4.23 3.02 10.24
C PRO A 442 3.66 4.42 10.07
N ARG A 443 3.67 5.19 11.17
CA ARG A 443 3.32 6.59 11.11
C ARG A 443 4.43 7.39 10.41
N ILE A 444 4.03 8.23 9.47
CA ILE A 444 4.93 8.99 8.60
C ILE A 444 4.53 10.45 8.56
N GLU A 445 5.50 11.30 8.25
CA GLU A 445 5.26 12.72 8.01
C GLU A 445 4.82 12.92 6.56
N GLY A 446 3.66 13.55 6.38
CA GLY A 446 3.11 13.95 5.11
C GLY A 446 3.75 15.23 4.56
N ARG A 447 3.24 15.73 3.44
CA ARG A 447 3.89 16.85 2.71
C ARG A 447 3.76 18.20 3.41
N SER A 448 2.72 18.37 4.23
CA SER A 448 2.49 19.57 5.03
C SER A 448 3.04 19.45 6.46
N GLY A 449 3.82 18.41 6.75
CA GLY A 449 4.35 18.14 8.08
C GLY A 449 3.35 17.43 9.01
N GLU A 450 2.17 17.07 8.50
CA GLU A 450 1.18 16.29 9.23
C GLU A 450 1.66 14.86 9.47
N ILE A 451 1.48 14.35 10.68
CA ILE A 451 1.79 12.95 10.99
C ILE A 451 0.53 12.10 10.76
N PHE A 452 0.66 11.02 10.00
CA PHE A 452 -0.43 10.06 9.82
C PHE A 452 0.09 8.63 9.66
N THR A 453 -0.75 7.65 10.01
CA THR A 453 -0.49 6.24 9.72
C THR A 453 -0.63 6.00 8.21
N THR A 454 0.47 5.64 7.55
CA THR A 454 0.42 5.23 6.14
C THR A 454 -0.50 4.03 5.98
N HIS A 455 -1.36 4.01 4.97
CA HIS A 455 -2.18 2.85 4.64
C HIS A 455 -1.59 2.04 3.49
N ASN A 456 -0.39 2.40 3.02
CA ASN A 456 0.40 1.60 2.11
C ASN A 456 1.20 0.57 2.90
N GLN A 457 0.55 -0.57 3.17
CA GLN A 457 1.05 -1.66 3.99
C GLN A 457 2.24 -2.44 3.39
N ASN A 458 2.73 -2.04 2.21
CA ASN A 458 3.91 -2.61 1.56
C ASN A 458 4.99 -1.59 1.20
N ALA A 459 4.80 -0.30 1.48
CA ALA A 459 5.77 0.75 1.14
C ALA A 459 7.13 0.53 1.81
N TYR A 460 7.13 0.02 3.05
CA TYR A 460 8.31 -0.17 3.88
C TYR A 460 8.76 -1.62 3.97
N PHE A 461 8.00 -2.55 3.38
CA PHE A 461 8.32 -3.97 3.43
C PHE A 461 9.44 -4.35 2.46
N ARG A 462 9.62 -3.63 1.34
CA ARG A 462 10.58 -4.02 0.30
C ARG A 462 11.42 -2.89 -0.31
N PRO A 463 12.75 -3.03 -0.26
CA PRO A 463 13.49 -4.00 0.53
C PRO A 463 13.27 -3.72 2.04
N ASN A 464 13.40 -4.73 2.91
CA ASN A 464 12.90 -4.66 4.30
C ASN A 464 13.65 -3.63 5.16
N GLU A 465 14.85 -3.22 4.74
CA GLU A 465 15.65 -2.16 5.35
C GLU A 465 14.96 -0.78 5.28
N LYS A 466 13.93 -0.62 4.44
CA LYS A 466 13.07 0.56 4.48
C LYS A 466 12.36 0.72 5.84
N MET A 467 12.19 -0.35 6.63
CA MET A 467 11.65 -0.29 7.99
C MET A 467 12.61 0.33 9.01
N ILE A 468 13.93 0.37 8.72
CA ILE A 468 14.94 0.82 9.68
C ILE A 468 14.56 2.16 10.28
N ARG A 469 14.25 3.16 9.46
CA ARG A 469 13.98 4.52 9.95
C ARG A 469 12.60 4.72 10.57
N PRO A 470 11.49 4.34 9.92
CA PRO A 470 10.16 4.62 10.44
C PRO A 470 9.71 3.63 11.54
N VAL A 471 10.38 2.47 11.69
CA VAL A 471 9.99 1.42 12.65
C VAL A 471 11.13 1.18 13.64
N CYS A 472 12.23 0.57 13.18
CA CYS A 472 13.20 -0.05 14.08
C CYS A 472 13.97 0.97 14.92
N LEU A 473 14.40 2.08 14.29
CA LEU A 473 15.19 3.12 14.94
C LEU A 473 14.43 3.92 15.98
N SER A 474 13.12 3.71 16.16
CA SER A 474 12.43 4.28 17.32
C SER A 474 12.88 3.62 18.62
N CYS A 475 13.16 2.32 18.61
CA CYS A 475 13.49 1.56 19.82
C CYS A 475 14.91 0.97 19.80
N HIS A 476 15.45 0.68 18.62
CA HIS A 476 16.73 -0.01 18.45
C HIS A 476 17.83 0.88 17.88
N SER A 477 19.09 0.44 18.02
CA SER A 477 20.21 1.02 17.27
C SER A 477 20.16 0.65 15.80
N LEU A 478 20.90 1.40 14.99
CA LEU A 478 21.01 1.13 13.55
C LEU A 478 21.64 -0.23 13.27
N GLU A 479 22.73 -0.54 13.95
CA GLU A 479 23.45 -1.81 13.82
C GLU A 479 22.53 -3.00 14.11
N PHE A 480 21.86 -3.00 15.28
CA PHE A 480 20.91 -4.04 15.63
C PHE A 480 19.79 -4.17 14.59
N SER A 481 19.28 -3.04 14.09
CA SER A 481 18.19 -3.04 13.09
C SER A 481 18.62 -3.64 11.75
N ILE A 482 19.84 -3.33 11.28
CA ILE A 482 20.38 -3.90 10.03
C ILE A 482 20.58 -5.41 10.20
N ASP A 483 21.24 -5.82 11.29
CA ASP A 483 21.52 -7.23 11.58
C ASP A 483 20.23 -8.04 11.73
N ALA A 484 19.24 -7.49 12.44
CA ALA A 484 17.95 -8.14 12.66
C ALA A 484 17.15 -8.31 11.36
N LEU A 485 17.19 -7.34 10.45
CA LEU A 485 16.50 -7.42 9.16
C LEU A 485 17.22 -8.32 8.16
N ALA A 486 18.53 -8.51 8.31
CA ALA A 486 19.31 -9.40 7.46
C ALA A 486 19.22 -10.88 7.89
N ASP A 487 18.78 -11.18 9.11
CA ASP A 487 18.62 -12.54 9.63
C ASP A 487 17.25 -13.14 9.24
N PRO A 488 17.18 -14.07 8.27
CA PRO A 488 15.89 -14.63 7.83
C PRO A 488 15.18 -15.43 8.92
N ASN A 489 15.92 -16.09 9.82
CA ASN A 489 15.32 -16.85 10.92
C ASN A 489 14.72 -15.92 11.97
N LEU A 490 15.39 -14.79 12.22
CA LEU A 490 14.87 -13.79 13.13
C LEU A 490 13.63 -13.10 12.54
N VAL A 491 13.62 -12.80 11.24
CA VAL A 491 12.42 -12.30 10.55
C VAL A 491 11.28 -13.30 10.66
N GLU A 492 11.50 -14.59 10.35
CA GLU A 492 10.46 -15.62 10.42
C GLU A 492 9.92 -15.84 11.85
N SER A 493 10.77 -15.71 12.87
CA SER A 493 10.36 -15.80 14.28
C SER A 493 9.74 -14.51 14.83
N ASN A 494 9.43 -13.53 13.97
CA ASN A 494 8.91 -12.21 14.34
C ASN A 494 9.79 -11.50 15.38
N PHE A 495 11.09 -11.52 15.15
CA PHE A 495 12.09 -10.86 15.98
C PHE A 495 12.13 -11.38 17.43
N ASN A 496 11.78 -12.64 17.64
CA ASN A 496 11.88 -13.30 18.94
C ASN A 496 13.33 -13.71 19.25
N GLY A 497 14.15 -12.74 19.68
CA GLY A 497 15.53 -12.98 20.08
C GLY A 497 16.48 -11.87 19.63
N ARG A 498 17.71 -12.25 19.31
CA ARG A 498 18.77 -11.37 18.80
C ARG A 498 19.27 -11.90 17.45
N PRO A 499 19.77 -11.03 16.56
CA PRO A 499 20.33 -11.47 15.29
C PRO A 499 21.52 -12.39 15.49
N ALA A 500 21.58 -13.45 14.68
CA ALA A 500 22.72 -14.36 14.60
C ALA A 500 23.74 -13.95 13.52
N VAL A 501 23.40 -12.92 12.73
CA VAL A 501 24.25 -12.36 11.66
C VAL A 501 24.73 -10.97 12.05
N HIS A 502 25.84 -10.56 11.44
CA HIS A 502 26.36 -9.20 11.56
C HIS A 502 26.71 -8.65 10.17
N ILE A 503 26.22 -7.46 9.86
CA ILE A 503 26.44 -6.79 8.57
C ILE A 503 27.51 -5.71 8.74
N GLU A 504 28.66 -5.94 8.12
CA GLU A 504 29.88 -5.11 8.24
C GLU A 504 29.77 -3.71 7.61
N SER A 505 28.59 -3.28 7.13
CA SER A 505 28.42 -1.99 6.45
C SER A 505 28.80 -0.80 7.32
N ILE A 506 28.48 -0.86 8.61
CA ILE A 506 28.88 0.18 9.58
C ILE A 506 30.39 0.13 9.81
N ASP A 507 30.97 -1.05 10.00
CA ASP A 507 32.41 -1.22 10.20
C ASP A 507 33.22 -0.67 9.03
N TRP A 508 32.81 -0.98 7.80
CA TRP A 508 33.46 -0.48 6.61
C TRP A 508 33.34 1.04 6.50
N ALA A 509 32.18 1.61 6.82
CA ALA A 509 32.00 3.06 6.82
C ALA A 509 32.91 3.74 7.87
N LEU A 510 32.98 3.20 9.08
CA LEU A 510 33.87 3.70 10.13
C LEU A 510 35.35 3.53 9.78
N SER A 511 35.73 2.43 9.13
CA SER A 511 37.12 2.18 8.75
C SER A 511 37.65 3.17 7.70
N ARG A 512 36.76 3.82 6.95
CA ARG A 512 37.11 4.84 5.94
C ARG A 512 37.23 6.26 6.50
N GLU A 513 36.64 6.53 7.66
CA GLU A 513 36.77 7.80 8.38
C GLU A 513 38.07 7.88 9.20
N LYS A 514 38.72 6.74 9.44
CA LYS A 514 40.04 6.61 10.06
C LYS A 514 41.14 6.78 9.01
#